data_AF-A0A4Q1ZT05-F1
#
_entry.id   AF-A0A4Q1ZT05-F1
#
_cell.length_a   1.000
_cell.length_b   1.000
_cell.length_c   1.000
_cell.angle_alpha   90.00
_cell.angle_beta   90.00
_cell.angle_gamma   90.00
#
_symmetry.space_group_name_H-M   'P 1'
#
loop_
_entity.id
_entity.type
_entity.pdbx_description
1 polymer ?
#
loop_
_entity_poly.entity_id
_entity_poly.type
_entity_poly.pdbx_seq_one_letter_code
_entity_poly.pdbx_strand_id
1 'polypeptide(L)'
;MEITEQEFQAATLRGEKMRRRGYAVSADYDRHQNRLVVGLNTGVTIMVPVHLIQELTAAAADELEEIEISPAGTALHWPRLDADVYVPSLMQGIYGTKRWMAAQLGAAGGSATSPAKAAAARANGAKGGRPRKRSES
;
A
#
# COMPACT_ATOMS: atom_id res chain seq x y z
N MET A 1 -9.82 -5.66 -29.91
CA MET A 1 -9.86 -6.84 -29.02
C MET A 1 -11.34 -7.10 -28.77
N GLU A 2 -11.92 -8.17 -29.32
CA GLU A 2 -13.31 -8.55 -29.02
C GLU A 2 -13.32 -9.25 -27.65
N ILE A 3 -14.04 -8.66 -26.68
CA ILE A 3 -14.31 -9.29 -25.39
C ILE A 3 -15.44 -10.28 -25.62
N THR A 4 -15.24 -11.54 -25.26
CA THR A 4 -16.30 -12.55 -25.38
C THR A 4 -17.39 -12.32 -24.33
N GLU A 5 -18.64 -12.70 -24.64
CA GLU A 5 -19.76 -12.62 -23.68
C GLU A 5 -19.43 -13.35 -22.37
N GLN A 6 -18.73 -14.49 -22.44
CA GLN A 6 -18.30 -15.23 -21.27
C GLN A 6 -17.30 -14.46 -20.40
N GLU A 7 -16.32 -13.78 -21.02
CA GLU A 7 -15.36 -12.94 -20.29
C GLU A 7 -16.03 -11.74 -19.63
N PHE A 8 -17.00 -11.13 -20.31
CA PHE A 8 -17.80 -10.04 -19.77
C PHE A 8 -18.61 -10.48 -18.55
N GLN A 9 -19.36 -11.58 -18.66
CA GLN A 9 -20.15 -12.12 -17.55
C GLN A 9 -19.27 -12.51 -16.36
N ALA A 10 -18.12 -13.14 -16.62
CA ALA A 10 -17.17 -13.51 -15.58
C ALA A 10 -16.59 -12.27 -14.87
N ALA A 11 -16.35 -11.16 -15.59
CA ALA A 11 -15.90 -9.90 -15.01
C ALA A 11 -16.98 -9.27 -14.12
N THR A 12 -18.24 -9.27 -14.57
CA THR A 12 -19.39 -8.79 -13.79
C THR A 12 -19.54 -9.53 -12.47
N LEU A 13 -19.56 -10.87 -12.50
CA LEU A 13 -19.68 -11.70 -11.30
C LEU A 13 -18.53 -11.48 -10.31
N ARG A 14 -17.30 -11.30 -10.81
CA ARG A 14 -16.15 -10.94 -9.96
C ARG A 14 -16.35 -9.58 -9.30
N GLY A 15 -16.79 -8.58 -10.05
CA GLY A 15 -17.10 -7.24 -9.53
C GLY A 15 -18.15 -7.27 -8.41
N GLU A 16 -19.25 -7.98 -8.63
CA GLU A 16 -20.33 -8.13 -7.64
C GLU A 16 -19.85 -8.81 -6.36
N LYS A 17 -19.10 -9.91 -6.49
CA LYS A 17 -18.57 -10.64 -5.32
C LYS A 17 -17.65 -9.78 -4.48
N MET A 18 -16.87 -8.90 -5.10
CA MET A 18 -16.01 -7.97 -4.38
C MET A 18 -16.82 -6.88 -3.67
N ARG A 19 -17.84 -6.31 -4.32
CA ARG A 19 -18.72 -5.31 -3.69
C ARG A 19 -19.50 -5.85 -2.48
N ARG A 20 -19.82 -7.14 -2.44
CA ARG A 20 -20.46 -7.78 -1.27
C ARG A 20 -19.64 -7.68 0.02
N ARG A 21 -18.32 -7.50 -0.09
CA ARG A 21 -17.44 -7.33 1.09
C ARG A 21 -17.43 -5.90 1.63
N GLY A 22 -18.03 -4.96 0.92
CA GLY A 22 -17.92 -3.53 1.18
C GLY A 22 -17.23 -2.80 0.03
N TYR A 23 -17.72 -1.61 -0.30
CA TYR A 23 -17.13 -0.72 -1.30
C TYR A 23 -17.15 0.72 -0.82
N ALA A 24 -16.20 1.53 -1.29
CA ALA A 24 -16.09 2.94 -0.95
C ALA A 24 -17.28 3.73 -1.51
N VAL A 25 -17.83 4.59 -0.67
CA VAL A 25 -18.87 5.58 -1.02
C VAL A 25 -18.41 7.02 -0.75
N SER A 26 -17.33 7.18 0.02
CA SER A 26 -16.61 8.44 0.24
C SER A 26 -15.13 8.14 0.43
N ALA A 27 -14.30 9.09 0.03
CA ALA A 27 -12.86 9.06 0.24
C ALA A 27 -12.38 10.50 0.37
N ASP A 28 -11.63 10.77 1.43
CA ASP A 28 -11.15 12.10 1.78
C ASP A 28 -9.72 11.99 2.33
N TYR A 29 -8.93 13.05 2.13
CA TYR A 29 -7.63 13.19 2.77
C TYR A 29 -7.73 14.14 3.98
N ASP A 30 -7.55 13.60 5.18
CA ASP A 30 -7.38 14.40 6.39
C ASP A 30 -5.94 14.91 6.44
N ARG A 31 -5.76 16.16 6.01
CA ARG A 31 -4.47 16.86 6.00
C ARG A 31 -3.93 17.14 7.41
N HIS A 32 -4.79 17.32 8.41
CA HIS A 32 -4.36 17.59 9.78
C HIS A 32 -3.73 16.37 10.43
N GLN A 33 -4.30 15.19 10.18
CA GLN A 33 -3.79 13.93 10.73
C GLN A 33 -2.90 13.15 9.75
N ASN A 34 -2.78 13.63 8.51
CA ASN A 34 -2.10 12.97 7.39
C ASN A 34 -2.63 11.54 7.15
N ARG A 35 -3.95 11.42 6.97
CA ARG A 35 -4.66 10.13 6.83
C ARG A 35 -5.58 10.12 5.62
N LEU A 36 -5.59 8.99 4.93
CA LEU A 36 -6.67 8.62 4.03
C LEU A 36 -7.88 8.17 4.87
N VAL A 37 -9.03 8.78 4.63
CA VAL A 37 -10.32 8.45 5.25
C VAL A 37 -11.22 7.85 4.18
N VAL A 38 -11.69 6.61 4.37
CA VAL A 38 -12.57 5.93 3.41
C VAL A 38 -13.85 5.50 4.11
N GLY A 39 -14.98 6.05 3.69
CA GLY A 39 -16.29 5.58 4.13
C GLY A 39 -16.81 4.47 3.22
N LEU A 40 -17.24 3.36 3.82
CA LEU A 40 -17.79 2.21 3.10
C LEU A 40 -19.33 2.23 3.10
N ASN A 41 -19.94 1.59 2.11
CA ASN A 41 -21.39 1.40 2.02
C ASN A 41 -22.00 0.64 3.22
N THR A 42 -21.17 -0.02 4.03
CA THR A 42 -21.57 -0.73 5.25
C THR A 42 -21.69 0.17 6.47
N GLY A 43 -21.34 1.47 6.36
CA GLY A 43 -21.25 2.40 7.48
C GLY A 43 -19.92 2.35 8.23
N VAL A 44 -19.00 1.48 7.83
CA VAL A 44 -17.63 1.43 8.38
C VAL A 44 -16.77 2.53 7.77
N THR A 45 -16.00 3.23 8.61
CA THR A 45 -14.94 4.16 8.18
C THR A 45 -13.57 3.56 8.44
N ILE A 46 -12.71 3.59 7.42
CA ILE A 46 -11.32 3.16 7.50
C ILE A 46 -10.44 4.39 7.46
N MET A 47 -9.52 4.51 8.41
CA MET A 47 -8.54 5.60 8.46
C MET A 47 -7.13 5.03 8.41
N VAL A 48 -6.37 5.36 7.37
CA VAL A 48 -5.02 4.83 7.14
C VAL A 48 -4.04 6.00 7.03
N PRO A 49 -2.97 6.06 7.86
CA PRO A 49 -1.89 7.02 7.65
C PRO A 49 -1.29 6.88 6.25
N VAL A 50 -1.16 8.00 5.53
CA VAL A 50 -0.76 7.99 4.11
C VAL A 50 0.63 7.38 3.91
N HIS A 51 1.56 7.62 4.83
CA HIS A 51 2.92 7.08 4.79
C HIS A 51 3.01 5.55 4.91
N LEU A 52 1.93 4.87 5.29
CA LEU A 52 1.87 3.41 5.29
C LEU A 52 1.43 2.84 3.94
N ILE A 53 0.81 3.66 3.09
CA ILE A 53 0.31 3.26 1.78
C ILE A 53 1.45 3.45 0.78
N GLN A 54 1.94 2.35 0.21
CA GLN A 54 3.09 2.36 -0.70
C GLN A 54 2.92 3.37 -1.83
N GLU A 55 1.75 3.38 -2.48
CA GLU A 55 1.45 4.23 -3.63
C GLU A 55 1.42 5.73 -3.28
N LEU A 56 1.23 6.07 -2.00
CA LEU A 56 1.09 7.46 -1.55
C LEU A 56 2.27 7.94 -0.69
N THR A 57 3.25 7.07 -0.43
CA THR A 57 4.32 7.34 0.55
C THR A 57 5.17 8.59 0.23
N ALA A 58 5.34 8.92 -1.05
CA ALA A 58 6.15 10.05 -1.52
C ALA A 58 5.32 11.26 -1.98
N ALA A 59 3.99 11.20 -1.86
CA ALA A 59 3.09 12.25 -2.34
C ALA A 59 3.16 13.51 -1.47
N ALA A 60 3.10 14.68 -2.11
CA ALA A 60 2.87 15.94 -1.44
C ALA A 60 1.39 16.07 -1.02
N ALA A 61 1.13 16.89 0.00
CA ALA A 61 -0.21 17.02 0.56
C ALA A 61 -1.26 17.50 -0.45
N ASP A 62 -0.88 18.37 -1.39
CA ASP A 62 -1.75 18.92 -2.44
C ASP A 62 -2.05 17.91 -3.56
N GLU A 63 -1.19 16.91 -3.74
CA GLU A 63 -1.41 15.81 -4.69
C GLU A 63 -2.41 14.78 -4.15
N LEU A 64 -2.69 14.82 -2.85
CA LEU A 64 -3.59 13.88 -2.17
C LEU A 64 -5.04 14.37 -2.07
N GLU A 65 -5.30 15.64 -2.38
CA GLU A 65 -6.60 16.28 -2.18
C GLU A 65 -7.67 15.79 -3.17
N GLU A 66 -7.27 15.49 -4.41
CA GLU A 66 -8.18 15.00 -5.45
C GLU A 66 -8.21 13.47 -5.48
N ILE A 67 -9.35 12.90 -5.08
CA ILE A 67 -9.56 11.45 -5.01
C ILE A 67 -10.79 11.09 -5.84
N GLU A 68 -10.61 10.18 -6.79
CA GLU A 68 -11.69 9.60 -7.58
C GLU A 68 -12.02 8.20 -7.09
N ILE A 69 -13.29 7.91 -6.87
CA ILE A 69 -13.75 6.55 -6.53
C ILE A 69 -14.15 5.86 -7.83
N SER A 70 -13.60 4.66 -8.08
CA SER A 70 -13.98 3.89 -9.26
C SER A 70 -15.48 3.56 -9.26
N PRO A 71 -16.13 3.34 -10.42
CA PRO A 71 -17.57 3.05 -10.47
C PRO A 71 -18.01 1.85 -9.62
N ALA A 72 -17.12 0.89 -9.38
CA ALA A 72 -17.38 -0.26 -8.53
C ALA A 72 -17.16 0.02 -7.03
N GLY A 73 -16.53 1.15 -6.67
CA GLY A 73 -16.13 1.52 -5.31
C GLY A 73 -14.99 0.68 -4.74
N THR A 74 -14.27 -0.06 -5.58
CA THR A 74 -13.20 -0.98 -5.15
C THR A 74 -11.81 -0.41 -5.30
N ALA A 75 -11.66 0.74 -5.96
CA ALA A 75 -10.40 1.44 -6.12
C ALA A 75 -10.60 2.94 -5.89
N LEU A 76 -9.55 3.58 -5.38
CA LEU A 76 -9.40 5.02 -5.25
C LEU A 76 -8.27 5.43 -6.18
N HIS A 77 -8.48 6.47 -6.97
CA HIS A 77 -7.52 6.98 -7.94
C HIS A 77 -7.13 8.42 -7.58
N TRP A 78 -5.85 8.73 -7.67
CA TRP A 78 -5.31 10.08 -7.53
C TRP A 78 -4.81 10.56 -8.90
N PRO A 79 -5.58 11.37 -9.64
CA PRO A 79 -5.22 11.81 -11.00
C PRO A 79 -3.86 12.50 -11.07
N ARG A 80 -3.51 13.28 -10.04
CA ARG A 80 -2.25 14.02 -9.97
C ARG A 80 -1.02 13.12 -9.77
N LEU A 81 -1.21 11.95 -9.17
CA LEU A 81 -0.15 10.99 -8.86
C LEU A 81 -0.07 9.85 -9.88
N ASP A 82 -1.11 9.69 -10.71
CA ASP A 82 -1.34 8.46 -11.50
C ASP A 82 -1.24 7.20 -10.61
N ALA A 83 -1.88 7.27 -9.45
CA ALA A 83 -1.79 6.25 -8.41
C ALA A 83 -3.17 5.68 -8.06
N ASP A 84 -3.21 4.36 -7.89
CA ASP A 84 -4.42 3.63 -7.52
C ASP A 84 -4.24 2.87 -6.20
N VAL A 85 -5.23 3.00 -5.32
CA VAL A 85 -5.32 2.24 -4.07
C VAL A 85 -6.52 1.31 -4.10
N TYR A 86 -6.26 0.02 -3.92
CA TYR A 86 -7.30 -1.00 -3.89
C TYR A 86 -7.99 -1.07 -2.52
N VAL A 87 -9.25 -0.64 -2.44
CA VAL A 87 -10.02 -0.54 -1.18
C VAL A 87 -10.10 -1.88 -0.43
N PRO A 88 -10.36 -3.04 -1.08
CA PRO A 88 -10.36 -4.32 -0.37
C PRO A 88 -9.02 -4.67 0.28
N SER A 89 -7.88 -4.17 -0.22
CA SER A 89 -6.58 -4.39 0.41
C SER A 89 -6.45 -3.61 1.72
N LEU A 90 -6.97 -2.38 1.78
CA LEU A 90 -7.01 -1.59 3.02
C LEU A 90 -7.79 -2.31 4.12
N MET A 91 -8.93 -2.91 3.77
CA MET A 91 -9.76 -3.71 4.69
C MET A 91 -9.02 -4.94 5.24
N GLN A 92 -8.03 -5.46 4.50
CA GLN A 92 -7.22 -6.61 4.88
C GLN A 92 -5.91 -6.22 5.59
N GLY A 93 -5.66 -4.93 5.81
CA GLY A 93 -4.41 -4.44 6.38
C GLY A 93 -3.21 -4.56 5.41
N ILE A 94 -3.47 -4.64 4.11
CA ILE A 94 -2.45 -4.71 3.06
C ILE A 94 -2.31 -3.31 2.45
N TYR A 95 -1.18 -2.65 2.70
CA TYR A 95 -0.96 -1.25 2.29
C TYR A 95 0.06 -1.08 1.15
N GLY A 96 0.58 -2.19 0.64
CA GLY A 96 1.52 -2.19 -0.48
C GLY A 96 1.81 -3.60 -0.95
N THR A 97 2.77 -3.71 -1.86
CA THR A 97 3.25 -5.01 -2.34
C THR A 97 3.87 -5.81 -1.19
N LYS A 98 3.76 -7.14 -1.26
CA LYS A 98 4.39 -8.05 -0.28
C LYS A 98 5.89 -7.74 -0.10
N ARG A 99 6.58 -7.45 -1.21
CA ARG A 99 8.01 -7.11 -1.20
C ARG A 99 8.28 -5.83 -0.43
N TRP A 100 7.49 -4.78 -0.66
CA TRP A 100 7.65 -3.49 0.01
C TRP A 100 7.37 -3.59 1.51
N MET A 101 6.27 -4.25 1.90
CA MET A 101 5.94 -4.44 3.32
C MET A 101 6.99 -5.29 4.04
N ALA A 102 7.52 -6.33 3.38
CA ALA A 102 8.62 -7.12 3.92
C ALA A 102 9.91 -6.31 4.08
N ALA A 103 10.20 -5.39 3.14
CA ALA A 103 11.35 -4.49 3.25
C ALA A 103 11.20 -3.52 4.43
N GLN A 104 10.01 -2.96 4.66
CA GLN A 104 9.72 -2.11 5.81
C GLN A 104 9.92 -2.85 7.13
N LEU A 105 9.37 -4.07 7.26
CA LEU A 105 9.54 -4.90 8.44
C LEU A 105 11.02 -5.27 8.66
N GLY A 106 11.72 -5.64 7.59
CA GLY A 106 13.15 -5.95 7.63
C GLY A 106 14.01 -4.75 8.03
N ALA A 107 13.69 -3.55 7.55
CA ALA A 107 14.37 -2.32 7.93
C ALA A 107 14.15 -1.98 9.42
N ALA A 108 12.92 -2.12 9.91
CA ALA A 108 12.60 -1.91 11.33
C ALA A 108 13.32 -2.95 12.24
N GLY A 109 13.31 -4.23 11.87
CA GLY A 109 14.08 -5.25 12.58
C GLY A 109 15.60 -5.04 12.48
N GLY A 110 16.05 -4.49 11.35
CA GLY A 110 17.43 -4.12 11.06
C GLY A 110 17.94 -2.92 11.84
N SER A 111 17.07 -1.97 12.19
CA SER A 111 17.44 -0.75 12.95
C SER A 111 17.48 -0.96 14.46
N ALA A 112 16.79 -1.99 15.00
CA ALA A 112 16.83 -2.32 16.42
C ALA A 112 18.28 -2.59 16.88
N THR A 113 18.79 -1.86 17.86
CA THR A 113 20.13 -2.07 18.42
C THR A 113 20.04 -2.82 19.74
N SER A 114 20.83 -3.87 19.92
CA SER A 114 20.93 -4.60 21.19
C SER A 114 22.35 -5.15 21.39
N PRO A 115 22.79 -5.39 22.63
CA PRO A 115 24.10 -5.99 22.90
C PRO A 115 24.28 -7.34 22.18
N ALA A 116 23.23 -8.17 22.18
CA ALA A 116 23.21 -9.46 21.48
C ALA A 116 23.38 -9.29 19.95
N LYS A 117 22.70 -8.30 19.35
CA LYS A 117 22.82 -8.02 17.92
C LYS A 117 24.19 -7.46 17.56
N ALA A 118 24.78 -6.62 18.43
CA ALA A 118 26.14 -6.11 18.24
C ALA A 118 27.18 -7.25 18.33
N ALA A 119 27.02 -8.18 19.28
CA ALA A 119 27.87 -9.37 19.37
C ALA A 119 27.75 -10.27 18.13
N ALA A 120 26.52 -10.55 17.67
CA ALA A 120 26.26 -11.31 16.45
C ALA A 120 26.85 -10.63 15.20
N ALA A 121 26.71 -9.30 15.07
CA ALA A 121 27.28 -8.54 13.96
C ALA A 121 28.81 -8.62 13.90
N ARG A 122 29.50 -8.53 15.06
CA ARG A 122 30.96 -8.71 15.14
C ARG A 122 31.37 -10.13 14.73
N ALA A 123 30.67 -11.15 15.24
CA ALA A 123 30.93 -12.55 14.89
C ALA A 123 30.73 -12.82 13.39
N ASN A 124 29.69 -12.23 12.78
CA ASN A 124 29.42 -12.34 11.34
C ASN A 124 30.46 -11.56 10.50
N GLY A 125 30.90 -10.39 10.97
CA GLY A 125 31.97 -9.62 10.35
C GLY A 125 33.28 -10.40 10.27
N ALA A 126 33.64 -11.14 11.33
CA ALA A 126 34.83 -12.00 11.35
C ALA A 126 34.79 -13.14 10.33
N LYS A 127 33.60 -13.55 9.86
CA LYS A 127 33.40 -14.61 8.86
C LYS A 127 33.40 -14.12 7.40
N GLY A 128 33.73 -12.85 7.15
CA GLY A 128 33.94 -12.34 5.79
C GLY A 128 33.13 -11.10 5.40
N GLY A 129 32.26 -10.59 6.27
CA GLY A 129 31.57 -9.31 6.11
C GLY A 129 30.86 -9.10 4.75
N ARG A 130 30.43 -7.87 4.47
CA ARG A 130 29.94 -7.49 3.13
C ARG A 130 31.15 -7.06 2.29
N PRO A 131 31.44 -7.70 1.15
CA PRO A 131 32.54 -7.31 0.27
C PRO A 131 32.44 -5.84 -0.14
N ARG A 132 33.58 -5.13 -0.21
CA ARG A 132 33.62 -3.73 -0.67
C ARG A 132 33.19 -3.66 -2.15
N LYS A 133 32.30 -2.73 -2.48
CA LYS A 133 31.99 -2.38 -3.89
C LYS A 133 33.26 -1.82 -4.52
N ARG A 134 33.78 -2.47 -5.57
CA ARG A 134 34.87 -1.91 -6.40
C ARG A 134 34.31 -0.72 -7.17
N SER A 135 34.98 0.42 -7.08
CA SER A 135 34.81 1.53 -8.03
C SER A 135 35.47 1.12 -9.34
N GLU A 136 34.70 1.01 -10.41
CA GLU A 136 35.24 0.94 -11.77
C GLU A 136 35.61 2.37 -12.22
N SER A 137 36.84 2.52 -12.71
CA SER A 137 37.39 3.74 -13.30
C SER A 137 37.20 3.72 -14.81
#